data_AF-A0A2H0D6A4-F1
#
_entry.id   AF-A0A2H0D6A4-F1
#
_cell.length_a   1.000
_cell.length_b   1.000
_cell.length_c   1.000
_cell.angle_alpha   90.00
_cell.angle_beta   90.00
_cell.angle_gamma   90.00
#
_symmetry.space_group_name_H-M   'P 1'
#
loop_
_entity.id
_entity.type
_entity.pdbx_description
1 polymer ?
#
loop_
_entity_poly.entity_id
_entity_poly.type
_entity_poly.pdbx_seq_one_letter_code
_entity_poly.pdbx_strand_id
1 'polypeptide(L)'
;SQVIYAMETKKRIPVVWFHFQECTCCSESFIRSSHPIVADIILNKISLDYTETLQAAAGKQAEDALHAVMKNNKGEYLMLVEGSIPTGADGVYCCIGGRTAEDIVKEAAENAKAIVAWGSCASNGCIQSANPNPTSATPVHKIISGKPIINVPGCPPIGEVMAGVIVHLLAFDRIPQLDGLGRPKAFYSRRVHDTCYRRPNYDAGLFVETFDDENAKRGYCLYKMGCRGPVTYNSCGVIKWNNGVSYPIQSGHGCIGCSEANFWDNGPFYQHLASFPGFGIETTADKIGVAVGAATAVGIAAHAITTNLKKRKLIAEEINHSETASVDEKGDK
;
A
#
# COMPACT_ATOMS: atom_id res chain seq x y z
N SER A 1 -0.93 -44.07 11.22
CA SER A 1 -2.41 -44.06 11.04
C SER A 1 -2.73 -43.86 9.57
N GLN A 2 -3.89 -44.31 9.06
CA GLN A 2 -4.32 -44.01 7.68
C GLN A 2 -4.31 -42.51 7.34
N VAL A 3 -4.49 -41.65 8.36
CA VAL A 3 -4.40 -40.20 8.25
C VAL A 3 -2.97 -39.72 7.98
N ILE A 4 -1.96 -40.25 8.70
CA ILE A 4 -0.54 -39.93 8.45
C ILE A 4 -0.13 -40.45 7.07
N TYR A 5 -0.51 -41.68 6.72
CA TYR A 5 -0.22 -42.24 5.39
C TYR A 5 -0.87 -41.43 4.26
N ALA A 6 -2.14 -41.00 4.41
CA ALA A 6 -2.80 -40.15 3.42
C ALA A 6 -2.19 -38.73 3.33
N MET A 7 -1.67 -38.19 4.43
CA MET A 7 -0.96 -36.91 4.43
C MET A 7 0.44 -37.02 3.80
N GLU A 8 1.12 -38.15 3.94
CA GLU A 8 2.43 -38.43 3.33
C GLU A 8 2.32 -38.85 1.85
N THR A 9 1.18 -39.42 1.43
CA THR A 9 0.98 -39.95 0.06
C THR A 9 0.13 -39.05 -0.85
N LYS A 10 -0.45 -37.96 -0.33
CA LYS A 10 -1.20 -37.01 -1.16
C LYS A 10 -0.26 -36.40 -2.20
N LYS A 11 -0.55 -36.64 -3.49
CA LYS A 11 0.17 -36.05 -4.61
C LYS A 11 0.21 -34.52 -4.43
N ARG A 12 1.43 -33.96 -4.39
CA ARG A 12 1.64 -32.51 -4.32
C ARG A 12 1.05 -31.86 -5.57
N ILE A 13 0.41 -30.71 -5.42
CA ILE A 13 -0.23 -30.04 -6.56
C ILE A 13 0.87 -29.61 -7.55
N PRO A 14 0.77 -29.96 -8.85
CA PRO A 14 1.68 -29.50 -9.87
C PRO A 14 1.57 -27.99 -10.06
N VAL A 15 2.72 -27.32 -10.11
CA VAL A 15 2.81 -25.87 -10.26
C VAL A 15 3.76 -25.54 -11.42
N VAL A 16 3.29 -24.67 -12.30
CA VAL A 16 4.02 -24.14 -13.46
C VAL A 16 4.09 -22.64 -13.28
N TRP A 17 5.30 -22.09 -13.10
CA TRP A 17 5.52 -20.66 -12.87
C TRP A 17 6.20 -20.02 -14.07
N PHE A 18 5.45 -19.18 -14.77
CA PHE A 18 5.88 -18.43 -15.95
C PHE A 18 6.41 -17.05 -15.58
N HIS A 19 7.41 -16.59 -16.33
CA HIS A 19 8.06 -15.29 -16.20
C HIS A 19 7.99 -14.57 -17.55
N PHE A 20 7.32 -13.41 -17.61
CA PHE A 20 7.17 -12.63 -18.85
C PHE A 20 7.91 -11.29 -18.77
N GLN A 21 7.26 -10.15 -19.05
CA GLN A 21 7.89 -8.84 -18.88
C GLN A 21 7.96 -8.46 -17.41
N GLU A 22 9.12 -8.70 -16.82
CA GLU A 22 9.24 -8.84 -15.38
C GLU A 22 10.60 -8.32 -14.88
N CYS A 23 10.80 -8.28 -13.55
CA CYS A 23 12.04 -7.76 -12.93
C CYS A 23 12.54 -8.63 -11.76
N THR A 24 11.97 -9.81 -11.66
CA THR A 24 12.16 -10.93 -10.72
C THR A 24 11.84 -10.59 -9.28
N CYS A 25 11.20 -9.44 -9.03
CA CYS A 25 10.91 -8.99 -7.68
C CYS A 25 9.89 -9.88 -6.95
N CYS A 26 8.95 -10.54 -7.64
CA CYS A 26 7.97 -11.41 -7.00
C CYS A 26 8.61 -12.74 -6.64
N SER A 27 9.41 -13.32 -7.53
CA SER A 27 10.23 -14.50 -7.24
C SER A 27 11.16 -14.25 -6.05
N GLU A 28 11.87 -13.11 -6.04
CA GLU A 28 12.70 -12.71 -4.91
C GLU A 28 11.88 -12.55 -3.63
N SER A 29 10.72 -11.90 -3.69
CA SER A 29 9.86 -11.73 -2.51
C SER A 29 9.33 -13.05 -1.97
N PHE A 30 8.93 -13.96 -2.86
CA PHE A 30 8.42 -15.29 -2.49
C PHE A 30 9.45 -16.01 -1.63
N ILE A 31 10.71 -16.12 -2.08
CA ILE A 31 11.78 -16.80 -1.34
C ILE A 31 12.19 -16.09 -0.03
N ARG A 32 11.69 -14.88 0.25
CA ARG A 32 11.85 -14.19 1.55
C ARG A 32 10.76 -14.54 2.56
N SER A 33 9.75 -15.35 2.20
CA SER A 33 8.73 -15.81 3.16
C SER A 33 9.36 -16.61 4.31
N SER A 34 9.08 -16.18 5.54
CA SER A 34 9.58 -16.81 6.76
C SER A 34 8.64 -17.86 7.35
N HIS A 35 7.32 -17.70 7.16
CA HIS A 35 6.30 -18.58 7.73
C HIS A 35 5.11 -18.77 6.77
N PRO A 36 5.03 -19.91 6.05
CA PRO A 36 6.02 -20.98 5.99
C PRO A 36 7.30 -20.55 5.24
N ILE A 37 8.42 -21.20 5.59
CA ILE A 37 9.67 -21.11 4.84
C ILE A 37 9.43 -21.69 3.46
N VAL A 38 9.92 -21.02 2.41
CA VAL A 38 9.70 -21.48 1.03
C VAL A 38 10.20 -22.89 0.74
N ALA A 39 11.29 -23.30 1.40
CA ALA A 39 11.77 -24.68 1.30
C ALA A 39 10.69 -25.70 1.69
N ASP A 40 9.88 -25.43 2.74
CA ASP A 40 8.76 -26.29 3.11
C ASP A 40 7.67 -26.28 2.03
N ILE A 41 7.36 -25.10 1.46
CA ILE A 41 6.39 -24.98 0.36
C ILE A 41 6.82 -25.86 -0.83
N ILE A 42 8.04 -25.67 -1.33
CA ILE A 42 8.55 -26.34 -2.54
C ILE A 42 8.78 -27.84 -2.32
N LEU A 43 9.34 -28.23 -1.17
CA LEU A 43 9.69 -29.63 -0.92
C LEU A 43 8.50 -30.47 -0.44
N ASN A 44 7.60 -29.88 0.36
CA ASN A 44 6.58 -30.67 1.06
C ASN A 44 5.14 -30.34 0.63
N LYS A 45 4.86 -29.18 0.02
CA LYS A 45 3.48 -28.72 -0.21
C LYS A 45 3.08 -28.70 -1.68
N ILE A 46 3.95 -28.22 -2.56
CA ILE A 46 3.72 -28.19 -4.01
C ILE A 46 4.77 -29.02 -4.75
N SER A 47 4.49 -29.34 -6.01
CA SER A 47 5.51 -29.77 -6.96
C SER A 47 5.76 -28.59 -7.91
N LEU A 48 6.82 -27.82 -7.67
CA LEU A 48 7.21 -26.72 -8.56
C LEU A 48 7.92 -27.33 -9.76
N ASP A 49 7.14 -27.76 -10.75
CA ASP A 49 7.62 -28.61 -11.83
C ASP A 49 8.22 -27.80 -13.00
N TYR A 50 7.97 -26.48 -13.04
CA TYR A 50 8.60 -25.56 -13.96
C TYR A 50 8.70 -24.16 -13.36
N THR A 51 9.89 -23.57 -13.50
CA THR A 51 10.16 -22.14 -13.25
C THR A 51 11.51 -21.81 -13.87
N GLU A 52 11.63 -20.73 -14.63
CA GLU A 52 12.88 -20.37 -15.30
C GLU A 52 13.99 -19.97 -14.31
N THR A 53 13.63 -19.41 -13.16
CA THR A 53 14.59 -18.85 -12.19
C THR A 53 15.32 -19.91 -11.35
N LEU A 54 14.69 -21.05 -11.07
CA LEU A 54 15.20 -22.04 -10.10
C LEU A 54 15.44 -23.44 -10.67
N GLN A 55 14.94 -23.74 -11.87
CA GLN A 55 15.07 -25.08 -12.44
C GLN A 55 16.50 -25.37 -12.90
N ALA A 56 16.89 -26.65 -12.86
CA ALA A 56 18.19 -27.08 -13.37
C ALA A 56 18.21 -27.22 -14.91
N ALA A 57 17.08 -27.54 -15.53
CA ALA A 57 16.95 -27.72 -16.97
C ALA A 57 16.99 -26.38 -17.71
N ALA A 58 17.54 -26.35 -18.91
CA ALA A 58 17.57 -25.16 -19.77
C ALA A 58 17.25 -25.54 -21.22
N GLY A 59 16.92 -24.55 -22.04
CA GLY A 59 16.64 -24.75 -23.47
C GLY A 59 15.59 -25.84 -23.69
N LYS A 60 15.88 -26.77 -24.59
CA LYS A 60 14.93 -27.82 -24.99
C LYS A 60 14.47 -28.70 -23.82
N GLN A 61 15.36 -29.00 -22.87
CA GLN A 61 15.02 -29.81 -21.70
C GLN A 61 14.00 -29.11 -20.79
N ALA A 62 14.08 -27.78 -20.66
CA ALA A 62 13.10 -27.00 -19.91
C ALA A 62 11.74 -26.98 -20.61
N GLU A 63 11.73 -26.78 -21.94
CA GLU A 63 10.51 -26.82 -22.75
C GLU A 63 9.83 -28.20 -22.72
N ASP A 64 10.61 -29.27 -22.79
CA ASP A 64 10.08 -30.64 -22.72
C ASP A 64 9.50 -30.94 -21.32
N ALA A 65 10.14 -30.46 -20.26
CA ALA A 65 9.61 -30.57 -18.89
C ALA A 65 8.28 -29.80 -18.75
N LEU A 66 8.23 -28.55 -19.21
CA LEU A 66 7.01 -27.73 -19.22
C LEU A 66 5.84 -28.44 -19.90
N HIS A 67 6.03 -28.87 -21.15
CA HIS A 67 4.98 -29.52 -21.92
C HIS A 67 4.57 -30.87 -21.33
N ALA A 68 5.51 -31.63 -20.75
CA ALA A 68 5.19 -32.87 -20.06
C ALA A 68 4.28 -32.62 -18.84
N VAL A 69 4.58 -31.61 -18.02
CA VAL A 69 3.76 -31.23 -16.85
C VAL A 69 2.37 -30.80 -17.29
N MET A 70 2.28 -29.90 -18.27
CA MET A 70 1.01 -29.40 -18.80
C MET A 70 0.16 -30.50 -19.41
N LYS A 71 0.77 -31.45 -20.14
CA LYS A 71 0.08 -32.59 -20.75
C LYS A 71 -0.41 -33.60 -19.71
N ASN A 72 0.41 -33.93 -18.72
CA ASN A 72 0.13 -34.99 -17.75
C ASN A 72 -0.81 -34.54 -16.62
N ASN A 73 -1.01 -33.24 -16.43
CA ASN A 73 -1.80 -32.68 -15.31
C ASN A 73 -2.89 -31.71 -15.80
N LYS A 74 -3.46 -31.93 -16.99
CA LYS A 74 -4.51 -31.08 -17.56
C LYS A 74 -5.68 -30.91 -16.58
N GLY A 75 -6.05 -29.66 -16.30
CA GLY A 75 -7.11 -29.29 -15.37
C GLY A 75 -6.71 -29.33 -13.90
N GLU A 76 -5.50 -29.80 -13.57
CA GLU A 76 -5.06 -30.01 -12.19
C GLU A 76 -3.95 -29.06 -11.74
N TYR A 77 -3.09 -28.59 -12.66
CA TYR A 77 -1.96 -27.74 -12.30
C TYR A 77 -2.38 -26.30 -11.97
N LEU A 78 -1.66 -25.68 -11.03
CA LEU A 78 -1.74 -24.24 -10.80
C LEU A 78 -0.75 -23.52 -11.71
N MET A 79 -1.24 -22.51 -12.41
CA MET A 79 -0.42 -21.62 -13.22
C MET A 79 -0.09 -20.38 -12.41
N LEU A 80 1.20 -20.14 -12.17
CA LEU A 80 1.69 -18.90 -11.57
C LEU A 80 2.24 -18.03 -12.69
N VAL A 81 1.92 -16.75 -12.67
CA VAL A 81 2.41 -15.79 -13.68
C VAL A 81 3.07 -14.63 -12.96
N GLU A 82 4.35 -14.41 -13.25
CA GLU A 82 5.09 -13.20 -12.92
C GLU A 82 5.36 -12.42 -14.21
N GLY A 83 5.22 -11.10 -14.14
CA GLY A 83 5.36 -10.22 -15.31
C GLY A 83 4.06 -9.90 -16.04
N SER A 84 4.11 -8.84 -16.84
CA SER A 84 3.05 -8.47 -17.78
C SER A 84 3.27 -9.15 -19.14
N ILE A 85 2.23 -9.20 -19.96
CA ILE A 85 2.27 -9.82 -21.28
C ILE A 85 2.26 -8.69 -22.34
N PRO A 86 3.34 -8.52 -23.11
CA PRO A 86 3.35 -7.54 -24.19
C PRO A 86 2.53 -8.04 -25.36
N THR A 87 1.61 -7.21 -25.84
CA THR A 87 0.80 -7.49 -27.03
C THR A 87 1.18 -6.61 -28.23
N GLY A 88 2.08 -5.64 -28.02
CA GLY A 88 2.56 -4.75 -29.07
C GLY A 88 3.52 -5.48 -30.02
N ALA A 89 3.60 -4.99 -31.27
CA ALA A 89 4.43 -5.57 -32.31
C ALA A 89 4.26 -7.10 -32.45
N ASP A 90 3.01 -7.57 -32.44
CA ASP A 90 2.65 -9.00 -32.51
C ASP A 90 3.31 -9.84 -31.40
N GLY A 91 3.50 -9.26 -30.21
CA GLY A 91 3.99 -9.95 -29.01
C GLY A 91 5.50 -10.16 -28.93
N VAL A 92 6.28 -9.68 -29.91
CA VAL A 92 7.72 -9.98 -30.03
C VAL A 92 8.60 -9.37 -28.93
N TYR A 93 8.06 -8.47 -28.10
CA TYR A 93 8.79 -7.85 -27.00
C TYR A 93 9.13 -8.83 -25.86
N CYS A 94 8.50 -10.01 -25.80
CA CYS A 94 8.86 -11.08 -24.88
C CYS A 94 8.67 -12.42 -25.57
N CYS A 95 9.78 -13.09 -25.89
CA CYS A 95 9.79 -14.39 -26.53
C CYS A 95 10.60 -15.39 -25.70
N ILE A 96 10.04 -16.57 -25.48
CA ILE A 96 10.64 -17.67 -24.73
C ILE A 96 10.58 -18.90 -25.64
N GLY A 97 11.70 -19.60 -25.85
CA GLY A 97 11.74 -20.74 -26.75
C GLY A 97 11.32 -20.44 -28.20
N GLY A 98 11.43 -19.17 -28.64
CA GLY A 98 10.98 -18.73 -29.97
C GLY A 98 9.47 -18.47 -30.10
N ARG A 99 8.72 -18.49 -28.99
CA ARG A 99 7.28 -18.23 -28.94
C ARG A 99 6.99 -16.98 -28.15
N THR A 100 5.94 -16.24 -28.50
CA THR A 100 5.56 -15.03 -27.77
C THR A 100 5.00 -15.38 -26.39
N ALA A 101 5.18 -14.48 -25.43
CA ALA A 101 4.54 -14.59 -24.11
C ALA A 101 3.01 -14.74 -24.22
N GLU A 102 2.39 -14.08 -25.21
CA GLU A 102 0.95 -14.16 -25.47
C GLU A 102 0.50 -15.56 -25.91
N ASP A 103 1.28 -16.25 -26.75
CA ASP A 103 1.00 -17.64 -27.15
C ASP A 103 1.14 -18.60 -25.96
N ILE A 104 2.23 -18.44 -25.20
CA ILE A 104 2.55 -19.31 -24.06
C ILE A 104 1.47 -19.17 -22.98
N VAL A 105 1.09 -17.93 -22.62
CA VAL A 105 0.09 -17.70 -21.56
C VAL A 105 -1.27 -18.27 -21.95
N LYS A 106 -1.68 -18.19 -23.22
CA LYS A 106 -2.96 -18.73 -23.70
C LYS A 106 -2.98 -20.25 -23.67
N GLU A 107 -1.93 -20.91 -24.15
CA GLU A 107 -1.82 -22.38 -24.12
C GLU A 107 -1.83 -22.91 -22.69
N ALA A 108 -1.03 -22.31 -21.80
CA ALA A 108 -0.97 -22.72 -20.40
C ALA A 108 -2.28 -22.43 -19.66
N ALA A 109 -2.94 -21.30 -19.94
CA ALA A 109 -4.20 -20.99 -19.28
C ALA A 109 -5.33 -21.98 -19.62
N GLU A 110 -5.39 -22.49 -20.86
CA GLU A 110 -6.45 -23.39 -21.32
C GLU A 110 -6.66 -24.60 -20.39
N ASN A 111 -5.56 -25.18 -19.90
CA ASN A 111 -5.59 -26.40 -19.10
C ASN A 111 -5.22 -26.15 -17.62
N ALA A 112 -5.01 -24.91 -17.19
CA ALA A 112 -4.79 -24.61 -15.78
C ALA A 112 -6.06 -24.81 -14.94
N LYS A 113 -5.87 -25.28 -13.69
CA LYS A 113 -6.92 -25.34 -12.66
C LYS A 113 -7.34 -23.95 -12.19
N ALA A 114 -6.35 -23.11 -11.91
CA ALA A 114 -6.48 -21.71 -11.55
C ALA A 114 -5.17 -20.98 -11.87
N ILE A 115 -5.26 -19.66 -12.01
CA ILE A 115 -4.13 -18.79 -12.32
C ILE A 115 -3.90 -17.84 -11.13
N VAL A 116 -2.64 -17.73 -10.69
CA VAL A 116 -2.23 -16.73 -9.71
C VAL A 116 -1.35 -15.70 -10.41
N ALA A 117 -1.83 -14.46 -10.47
CA ALA A 117 -1.12 -13.35 -11.08
C ALA A 117 -0.28 -12.64 -10.02
N TRP A 118 1.01 -12.96 -9.96
CA TRP A 118 1.94 -12.40 -8.99
C TRP A 118 2.35 -10.99 -9.35
N GLY A 119 2.21 -10.11 -8.36
CA GLY A 119 2.65 -8.74 -8.44
C GLY A 119 1.79 -7.87 -9.33
N SER A 120 2.09 -6.58 -9.27
CA SER A 120 1.39 -5.59 -10.07
C SER A 120 1.66 -5.73 -11.56
N CYS A 121 2.72 -6.44 -11.99
CA CYS A 121 2.97 -6.70 -13.40
C CYS A 121 1.86 -7.60 -13.98
N ALA A 122 1.67 -8.78 -13.40
CA ALA A 122 0.65 -9.72 -13.86
C ALA A 122 -0.78 -9.27 -13.52
N SER A 123 -0.96 -8.62 -12.37
CA SER A 123 -2.27 -8.14 -11.92
C SER A 123 -2.75 -6.87 -12.66
N ASN A 124 -1.84 -5.91 -12.90
CA ASN A 124 -2.19 -4.54 -13.32
C ASN A 124 -1.37 -3.99 -14.50
N GLY A 125 -0.25 -4.61 -14.89
CA GLY A 125 0.70 -4.15 -15.91
C GLY A 125 2.00 -3.56 -15.35
N CYS A 126 1.95 -2.87 -14.20
CA CYS A 126 3.09 -2.24 -13.49
C CYS A 126 3.88 -1.21 -14.32
N ILE A 127 5.21 -1.14 -14.17
CA ILE A 127 6.05 -0.09 -14.73
C ILE A 127 6.12 -0.19 -16.26
N GLN A 128 6.06 -1.40 -16.81
CA GLN A 128 6.08 -1.64 -18.24
C GLN A 128 4.83 -1.09 -18.93
N SER A 129 3.70 -1.03 -18.20
CA SER A 129 2.45 -0.45 -18.67
C SER A 129 2.27 1.03 -18.32
N ALA A 130 3.22 1.64 -17.62
CA ALA A 130 3.18 3.08 -17.34
C ALA A 130 3.35 3.87 -18.63
N ASN A 131 2.83 5.10 -18.69
CA ASN A 131 2.88 5.96 -19.87
C ASN A 131 4.32 6.09 -20.41
N PRO A 132 4.59 5.82 -21.72
CA PRO A 132 3.64 5.62 -22.82
C PRO A 132 3.26 4.17 -23.14
N ASN A 133 3.60 3.19 -22.30
CA ASN A 133 3.40 1.76 -22.50
C ASN A 133 3.94 1.26 -23.86
N PRO A 134 5.27 1.33 -24.08
CA PRO A 134 5.87 1.10 -25.41
C PRO A 134 5.69 -0.33 -25.95
N THR A 135 5.36 -1.29 -25.08
CA THR A 135 5.23 -2.71 -25.46
C THR A 135 3.79 -3.22 -25.43
N SER A 136 2.83 -2.34 -25.14
CA SER A 136 1.44 -2.71 -24.82
C SER A 136 1.37 -3.79 -23.75
N ALA A 137 2.17 -3.63 -22.70
CA ALA A 137 2.20 -4.49 -21.53
C ALA A 137 0.80 -4.60 -20.91
N THR A 138 0.28 -5.81 -20.87
CA THR A 138 -1.12 -6.11 -20.54
C THR A 138 -1.19 -7.12 -19.39
N PRO A 139 -2.02 -6.89 -18.35
CA PRO A 139 -2.20 -7.83 -17.25
C PRO A 139 -2.95 -9.10 -17.68
N VAL A 140 -2.73 -10.19 -16.94
CA VAL A 140 -3.25 -11.54 -17.25
C VAL A 140 -4.76 -11.55 -17.48
N HIS A 141 -5.52 -10.89 -16.61
CA HIS A 141 -6.99 -10.90 -16.65
C HIS A 141 -7.60 -10.18 -17.87
N LYS A 142 -6.80 -9.43 -18.63
CA LYS A 142 -7.25 -8.81 -19.89
C LYS A 142 -7.02 -9.71 -21.11
N ILE A 143 -6.20 -10.75 -20.98
CA ILE A 143 -5.87 -11.69 -22.06
C ILE A 143 -6.59 -13.02 -21.85
N ILE A 144 -6.66 -13.47 -20.60
CA ILE A 144 -7.25 -14.75 -20.23
C ILE A 144 -8.64 -14.54 -19.64
N SER A 145 -9.60 -15.34 -20.12
CA SER A 145 -10.97 -15.38 -19.63
C SER A 145 -11.40 -16.83 -19.37
N GLY A 146 -12.51 -17.04 -18.65
CA GLY A 146 -13.06 -18.38 -18.39
C GLY A 146 -12.27 -19.23 -17.38
N LYS A 147 -11.17 -18.71 -16.82
CA LYS A 147 -10.40 -19.34 -15.75
C LYS A 147 -10.44 -18.51 -14.48
N PRO A 148 -10.42 -19.13 -13.30
CA PRO A 148 -10.28 -18.38 -12.07
C PRO A 148 -8.88 -17.72 -12.00
N ILE A 149 -8.86 -16.39 -11.80
CA ILE A 149 -7.63 -15.61 -11.69
C ILE A 149 -7.59 -14.96 -10.31
N ILE A 150 -6.49 -15.18 -9.58
CA ILE A 150 -6.22 -14.61 -8.27
C ILE A 150 -5.16 -13.53 -8.46
N ASN A 151 -5.58 -12.27 -8.40
CA ASN A 151 -4.67 -11.13 -8.51
C ASN A 151 -4.01 -10.88 -7.15
N VAL A 152 -2.69 -10.96 -7.09
CA VAL A 152 -1.93 -10.68 -5.86
C VAL A 152 -0.99 -9.51 -6.14
N PRO A 153 -1.51 -8.27 -6.18
CA PRO A 153 -0.73 -7.10 -6.58
C PRO A 153 0.23 -6.61 -5.49
N GLY A 154 1.14 -5.75 -5.90
CA GLY A 154 2.28 -5.26 -5.13
C GLY A 154 3.54 -5.32 -6.00
N CYS A 155 4.47 -4.39 -5.80
CA CYS A 155 5.74 -4.37 -6.56
C CYS A 155 6.94 -4.50 -5.61
N PRO A 156 7.23 -5.70 -5.07
CA PRO A 156 6.45 -6.96 -5.19
C PRO A 156 5.30 -7.06 -4.16
N PRO A 157 4.52 -8.17 -4.14
CA PRO A 157 3.69 -8.53 -2.99
C PRO A 157 4.55 -8.97 -1.80
N ILE A 158 4.01 -8.92 -0.58
CA ILE A 158 4.71 -9.39 0.62
C ILE A 158 4.91 -10.92 0.53
N GLY A 159 6.12 -11.42 0.83
CA GLY A 159 6.44 -12.86 0.75
C GLY A 159 5.47 -13.75 1.54
N GLU A 160 5.14 -13.38 2.78
CA GLU A 160 4.16 -14.08 3.61
C GLU A 160 2.73 -14.05 3.03
N VAL A 161 2.36 -13.00 2.29
CA VAL A 161 1.08 -12.93 1.56
C VAL A 161 1.08 -13.93 0.41
N MET A 162 2.17 -14.00 -0.38
CA MET A 162 2.30 -14.95 -1.47
C MET A 162 2.22 -16.40 -0.96
N ALA A 163 2.97 -16.71 0.10
CA ALA A 163 2.93 -18.01 0.76
C ALA A 163 1.53 -18.33 1.31
N GLY A 164 0.87 -17.36 1.95
CA GLY A 164 -0.48 -17.50 2.48
C GLY A 164 -1.53 -17.85 1.42
N VAL A 165 -1.43 -17.28 0.21
CA VAL A 165 -2.31 -17.64 -0.91
C VAL A 165 -2.11 -19.08 -1.35
N ILE A 166 -0.85 -19.53 -1.52
CA ILE A 166 -0.54 -20.92 -1.88
C ILE A 166 -1.04 -21.89 -0.80
N VAL A 167 -0.75 -21.61 0.47
CA VAL A 167 -1.22 -22.43 1.60
C VAL A 167 -2.74 -22.51 1.63
N HIS A 168 -3.46 -21.42 1.37
CA HIS A 168 -4.93 -21.44 1.33
C HIS A 168 -5.45 -22.39 0.24
N LEU A 169 -4.91 -22.30 -0.97
CA LEU A 169 -5.28 -23.17 -2.08
C LEU A 169 -5.04 -24.65 -1.75
N LEU A 170 -3.92 -24.96 -1.09
CA LEU A 170 -3.56 -26.33 -0.73
C LEU A 170 -4.40 -26.89 0.43
N ALA A 171 -4.63 -26.09 1.47
CA ALA A 171 -5.30 -26.52 2.68
C ALA A 171 -6.80 -26.72 2.47
N PHE A 172 -7.43 -25.87 1.64
CA PHE A 172 -8.88 -25.85 1.46
C PHE A 172 -9.34 -26.33 0.08
N ASP A 173 -8.42 -26.61 -0.84
CA ASP A 173 -8.69 -26.98 -2.24
C ASP A 173 -9.71 -26.06 -2.92
N ARG A 174 -9.66 -24.77 -2.57
CA ARG A 174 -10.57 -23.73 -3.04
C ARG A 174 -9.88 -22.39 -3.11
N ILE A 175 -10.41 -21.53 -3.97
CA ILE A 175 -9.94 -20.16 -4.15
C ILE A 175 -10.32 -19.31 -2.93
N PRO A 176 -9.42 -18.46 -2.41
CA PRO A 176 -9.76 -17.56 -1.32
C PRO A 176 -10.88 -16.60 -1.74
N GLN A 177 -11.61 -16.03 -0.78
CA GLN A 177 -12.58 -14.99 -1.11
C GLN A 177 -11.86 -13.80 -1.77
N LEU A 178 -12.31 -13.42 -2.96
CA LEU A 178 -11.74 -12.33 -3.74
C LEU A 178 -12.63 -11.08 -3.65
N ASP A 179 -12.03 -9.90 -3.70
CA ASP A 179 -12.75 -8.64 -3.90
C ASP A 179 -13.16 -8.44 -5.37
N GLY A 180 -13.79 -7.29 -5.68
CA GLY A 180 -14.25 -6.98 -7.04
C GLY A 180 -13.13 -6.84 -8.08
N LEU A 181 -11.86 -6.78 -7.65
CA LEU A 181 -10.68 -6.72 -8.51
C LEU A 181 -9.95 -8.07 -8.57
N GLY A 182 -10.53 -9.14 -8.02
CA GLY A 182 -9.92 -10.47 -7.99
C GLY A 182 -8.82 -10.62 -6.95
N ARG A 183 -8.73 -9.73 -5.95
CA ARG A 183 -7.67 -9.76 -4.93
C ARG A 183 -8.11 -10.52 -3.68
N PRO A 184 -7.26 -11.35 -3.04
CA PRO A 184 -7.60 -12.03 -1.79
C PRO A 184 -8.01 -11.06 -0.67
N LYS A 185 -9.29 -11.11 -0.24
CA LYS A 185 -9.83 -10.20 0.79
C LYS A 185 -9.04 -10.25 2.10
N ALA A 186 -8.49 -11.39 2.46
CA ALA A 186 -7.67 -11.56 3.66
C ALA A 186 -6.50 -10.55 3.72
N PHE A 187 -5.96 -10.16 2.56
CA PHE A 187 -4.78 -9.31 2.48
C PHE A 187 -5.03 -7.92 1.86
N TYR A 188 -6.12 -7.79 1.08
CA TYR A 188 -6.41 -6.59 0.28
C TYR A 188 -7.78 -5.95 0.60
N SER A 189 -8.43 -6.30 1.72
CA SER A 189 -9.74 -5.71 2.10
C SER A 189 -9.66 -4.35 2.80
N ARG A 190 -8.49 -3.97 3.32
CA ARG A 190 -8.27 -2.70 4.03
C ARG A 190 -7.22 -1.86 3.33
N ARG A 191 -7.41 -0.55 3.40
CA ARG A 191 -6.40 0.40 2.92
C ARG A 191 -5.24 0.44 3.90
N VAL A 192 -4.03 0.66 3.41
CA VAL A 192 -2.82 0.83 4.22
C VAL A 192 -3.02 1.92 5.28
N HIS A 193 -3.75 2.99 4.94
CA HIS A 193 -4.08 4.07 5.87
C HIS A 193 -5.00 3.64 7.02
N ASP A 194 -5.93 2.71 6.79
CA ASP A 194 -6.88 2.24 7.80
C ASP A 194 -6.24 1.33 8.86
N THR A 195 -5.01 0.89 8.61
CA THR A 195 -4.20 0.05 9.51
C THR A 195 -2.85 0.70 9.85
N CYS A 196 -2.66 1.98 9.52
CA CYS A 196 -1.38 2.65 9.69
C CYS A 196 -1.16 3.07 11.15
N TYR A 197 -0.01 2.70 11.74
CA TYR A 197 0.33 3.12 13.11
C TYR A 197 0.52 4.65 13.26
N ARG A 198 0.82 5.38 12.16
CA ARG A 198 0.90 6.85 12.15
C ARG A 198 -0.46 7.53 11.98
N ARG A 199 -1.57 6.77 11.98
CA ARG A 199 -2.93 7.32 11.83
C ARG A 199 -3.30 8.35 12.90
N PRO A 200 -2.98 8.17 14.20
CA PRO A 200 -3.25 9.21 15.20
C PRO A 200 -2.59 10.56 14.86
N ASN A 201 -1.37 10.55 14.30
CA ASN A 201 -0.68 11.77 13.86
C ASN A 201 -1.42 12.43 12.68
N TYR A 202 -1.98 11.64 11.76
CA TYR A 202 -2.82 12.18 10.68
C TYR A 202 -4.06 12.88 11.24
N ASP A 203 -4.78 12.23 12.17
CA ASP A 203 -6.02 12.75 12.74
C ASP A 203 -5.78 14.03 13.58
N ALA A 204 -4.61 14.14 14.22
CA ALA A 204 -4.14 15.33 14.93
C ALA A 204 -3.59 16.44 14.01
N GLY A 205 -3.43 16.18 12.71
CA GLY A 205 -2.84 17.13 11.76
C GLY A 205 -1.33 17.32 11.94
N LEU A 206 -0.65 16.34 12.53
CA LEU A 206 0.79 16.29 12.75
C LEU A 206 1.48 15.63 11.55
N PHE A 207 2.07 16.46 10.69
CA PHE A 207 2.65 16.04 9.42
C PHE A 207 4.14 16.31 9.32
N VAL A 208 4.84 15.42 8.63
CA VAL A 208 6.15 15.70 8.06
C VAL A 208 5.98 16.63 6.86
N GLU A 209 6.79 17.66 6.75
CA GLU A 209 6.73 18.63 5.63
C GLU A 209 7.97 18.58 4.75
N THR A 210 9.12 18.21 5.32
CA THR A 210 10.34 17.92 4.56
C THR A 210 11.04 16.68 5.11
N PHE A 211 11.81 15.99 4.27
CA PHE A 211 12.63 14.88 4.77
C PHE A 211 13.60 15.35 5.85
N ASP A 212 13.75 14.54 6.90
CA ASP A 212 14.60 14.80 8.07
C ASP A 212 14.26 16.04 8.93
N ASP A 213 13.05 16.60 8.79
CA ASP A 213 12.56 17.59 9.75
C ASP A 213 12.31 16.96 11.14
N GLU A 214 12.08 17.80 12.15
CA GLU A 214 11.81 17.33 13.51
C GLU A 214 10.53 16.47 13.60
N ASN A 215 9.57 16.70 12.70
CA ASN A 215 8.35 15.90 12.62
C ASN A 215 8.65 14.48 12.08
N ALA A 216 9.59 14.34 11.13
CA ALA A 216 10.06 13.08 10.58
C ALA A 216 10.77 12.25 11.64
N LYS A 217 11.67 12.87 12.41
CA LYS A 217 12.38 12.26 13.54
C LYS A 217 11.42 11.76 14.63
N ARG A 218 10.28 12.43 14.79
CA ARG A 218 9.20 12.04 15.71
C ARG A 218 8.20 11.04 15.12
N GLY A 219 8.38 10.62 13.87
CA GLY A 219 7.51 9.62 13.23
C GLY A 219 6.11 10.14 12.86
N TYR A 220 5.97 11.44 12.58
CA TYR A 220 4.70 12.06 12.20
C TYR A 220 4.18 11.57 10.84
N CYS A 221 2.93 11.92 10.51
CA CYS A 221 2.27 11.41 9.32
C CYS A 221 2.94 11.92 8.02
N LEU A 222 3.14 11.01 7.07
CA LEU A 222 3.78 11.27 5.77
C LEU A 222 2.78 11.72 4.68
N TYR A 223 1.56 12.09 5.05
CA TYR A 223 0.53 12.46 4.07
C TYR A 223 0.96 13.66 3.20
N LYS A 224 1.47 14.74 3.81
CA LYS A 224 1.99 15.90 3.08
C LYS A 224 3.22 15.57 2.22
N MET A 225 3.96 14.50 2.55
CA MET A 225 5.06 13.95 1.75
C MET A 225 4.59 13.07 0.59
N GLY A 226 3.30 13.03 0.28
CA GLY A 226 2.74 12.32 -0.88
C GLY A 226 2.26 10.89 -0.62
N CYS A 227 2.19 10.45 0.64
CA CYS A 227 1.77 9.07 0.97
C CYS A 227 0.40 8.70 0.37
N ARG A 228 0.39 7.69 -0.50
CA ARG A 228 -0.80 7.10 -1.17
C ARG A 228 -1.53 6.04 -0.35
N GLY A 229 -1.13 5.84 0.91
CA GLY A 229 -1.80 4.91 1.83
C GLY A 229 -3.33 5.06 1.90
N PRO A 230 -3.91 6.27 1.82
CA PRO A 230 -5.37 6.47 1.83
C PRO A 230 -6.15 5.88 0.65
N VAL A 231 -5.47 5.50 -0.43
CA VAL A 231 -6.08 4.93 -1.64
C VAL A 231 -5.47 3.58 -2.02
N THR A 232 -4.64 2.99 -1.16
CA THR A 232 -3.91 1.75 -1.45
C THR A 232 -4.38 0.63 -0.55
N TYR A 233 -4.84 -0.49 -1.12
CA TYR A 233 -5.21 -1.71 -0.41
C TYR A 233 -4.02 -2.66 -0.37
N ASN A 234 -3.58 -2.98 0.84
CA ASN A 234 -2.50 -3.94 1.09
C ASN A 234 -2.39 -4.25 2.60
N SER A 235 -1.65 -5.30 2.94
CA SER A 235 -1.38 -5.71 4.32
C SER A 235 -0.09 -5.11 4.91
N CYS A 236 0.56 -4.15 4.23
CA CYS A 236 1.84 -3.57 4.67
C CYS A 236 1.81 -3.00 6.09
N GLY A 237 0.69 -2.40 6.51
CA GLY A 237 0.54 -1.86 7.87
C GLY A 237 0.25 -2.90 8.94
N VAL A 238 -0.09 -4.14 8.55
CA VAL A 238 -0.49 -5.24 9.44
C VAL A 238 0.59 -6.32 9.50
N ILE A 239 0.89 -6.95 8.38
CA ILE A 239 1.89 -8.02 8.25
C ILE A 239 3.30 -7.43 8.20
N LYS A 240 3.43 -6.22 7.64
CA LYS A 240 4.72 -5.59 7.31
C LYS A 240 5.51 -6.45 6.31
N TRP A 241 6.77 -6.11 6.12
CA TRP A 241 7.70 -6.77 5.21
C TRP A 241 8.80 -7.48 5.98
N ASN A 242 9.29 -8.58 5.40
CA ASN A 242 10.47 -9.34 5.85
C ASN A 242 10.32 -9.81 7.31
N ASN A 243 9.42 -10.75 7.56
CA ASN A 243 9.14 -11.28 8.90
C ASN A 243 8.75 -10.18 9.92
N GLY A 244 7.85 -9.28 9.51
CA GLY A 244 7.30 -8.28 10.42
C GLY A 244 8.23 -7.11 10.76
N VAL A 245 9.40 -6.97 10.12
CA VAL A 245 10.43 -5.99 10.50
C VAL A 245 9.95 -4.55 10.28
N SER A 246 9.61 -4.20 9.04
CA SER A 246 9.20 -2.82 8.69
C SER A 246 8.33 -2.78 7.44
N TYR A 247 7.89 -1.60 7.05
CA TYR A 247 7.25 -1.32 5.76
C TYR A 247 7.52 0.15 5.40
N PRO A 248 7.27 0.62 4.17
CA PRO A 248 7.74 1.94 3.71
C PRO A 248 7.47 3.10 4.68
N ILE A 249 6.24 3.19 5.20
CA ILE A 249 5.85 4.28 6.13
C ILE A 249 6.59 4.19 7.46
N GLN A 250 6.80 2.98 7.99
CA GLN A 250 7.58 2.80 9.22
C GLN A 250 9.04 3.21 9.01
N SER A 251 9.61 2.95 7.83
CA SER A 251 10.95 3.38 7.44
C SER A 251 11.04 4.82 6.93
N GLY A 252 9.99 5.64 7.11
CA GLY A 252 10.04 7.08 6.84
C GLY A 252 9.65 7.52 5.42
N HIS A 253 9.29 6.61 4.53
CA HIS A 253 8.83 6.95 3.17
C HIS A 253 7.31 6.76 3.00
N GLY A 254 6.65 7.69 2.32
CA GLY A 254 5.23 7.55 2.00
C GLY A 254 4.94 6.28 1.18
N CYS A 255 3.76 5.69 1.37
CA CYS A 255 3.32 4.61 0.48
C CYS A 255 3.20 5.15 -0.95
N ILE A 256 3.75 4.44 -1.94
CA ILE A 256 3.66 4.83 -3.37
C ILE A 256 2.43 4.27 -4.08
N GLY A 257 1.66 3.40 -3.41
CA GLY A 257 0.48 2.77 -3.98
C GLY A 257 0.75 1.58 -4.89
N CYS A 258 1.88 0.89 -4.70
CA CYS A 258 2.35 -0.13 -5.64
C CYS A 258 1.44 -1.35 -5.84
N SER A 259 0.38 -1.54 -5.04
CA SER A 259 -0.63 -2.60 -5.22
C SER A 259 -1.90 -2.14 -5.95
N GLU A 260 -1.99 -0.87 -6.33
CA GLU A 260 -3.11 -0.34 -7.10
C GLU A 260 -2.77 -0.25 -8.59
N ALA A 261 -3.80 -0.29 -9.43
CA ALA A 261 -3.64 -0.07 -10.86
C ALA A 261 -3.17 1.37 -11.15
N ASN A 262 -2.35 1.53 -12.20
CA ASN A 262 -1.86 2.82 -12.71
C ASN A 262 -1.10 3.68 -11.68
N PHE A 263 -0.57 3.10 -10.60
CA PHE A 263 0.07 3.89 -9.54
C PHE A 263 1.28 4.71 -10.01
N TRP A 264 1.97 4.27 -11.07
CA TRP A 264 3.07 5.00 -11.70
C TRP A 264 2.62 6.32 -12.35
N ASP A 265 1.40 6.37 -12.87
CA ASP A 265 0.85 7.50 -13.61
C ASP A 265 -0.18 8.31 -12.79
N ASN A 266 -0.40 7.96 -11.53
CA ASN A 266 -1.31 8.67 -10.61
C ASN A 266 -0.68 9.94 -10.00
N GLY A 267 0.06 10.69 -10.83
CA GLY A 267 0.78 11.90 -10.47
C GLY A 267 2.08 11.65 -9.68
N PRO A 268 2.90 12.71 -9.44
CA PRO A 268 4.17 12.58 -8.72
C PRO A 268 4.00 11.97 -7.33
N PHE A 269 4.90 11.08 -6.93
CA PHE A 269 4.80 10.38 -5.63
C PHE A 269 4.85 11.30 -4.42
N TYR A 270 5.50 12.46 -4.53
CA TYR A 270 5.67 13.41 -3.43
C TYR A 270 4.58 14.48 -3.38
N GLN A 271 3.57 14.40 -4.25
CA GLN A 271 2.42 15.28 -4.21
C GLN A 271 1.28 14.60 -3.45
N HIS A 272 0.81 15.21 -2.36
CA HIS A 272 -0.28 14.66 -1.58
C HIS A 272 -1.59 14.61 -2.38
N LEU A 273 -2.45 13.64 -2.05
CA LEU A 273 -3.83 13.62 -2.56
C LEU A 273 -4.56 14.88 -2.12
N ALA A 274 -5.54 15.35 -2.88
CA ALA A 274 -6.38 16.47 -2.45
C ALA A 274 -6.95 16.19 -1.04
N SER A 275 -6.82 17.16 -0.15
CA SER A 275 -7.31 17.04 1.22
C SER A 275 -8.83 17.06 1.21
N PHE A 276 -9.47 16.03 1.77
CA PHE A 276 -10.89 16.10 2.08
C PHE A 276 -11.07 17.08 3.26
N PRO A 277 -11.97 18.08 3.17
CA PRO A 277 -12.21 19.00 4.27
C PRO A 277 -12.82 18.24 5.45
N GLY A 278 -12.07 18.09 6.55
CA GLY A 278 -12.66 17.51 7.78
C GLY A 278 -11.74 16.92 8.86
N PHE A 279 -10.42 16.78 8.65
CA PHE A 279 -9.54 16.16 9.65
C PHE A 279 -8.41 17.08 10.12
N GLY A 280 -8.23 17.17 11.44
CA GLY A 280 -7.23 17.99 12.13
C GLY A 280 -7.73 18.48 13.50
N ILE A 281 -8.21 17.57 14.36
CA ILE A 281 -8.89 17.93 15.63
C ILE A 281 -7.98 18.80 16.50
N GLU A 282 -6.71 18.39 16.67
CA GLU A 282 -5.74 19.15 17.46
C GLU A 282 -5.34 20.47 16.78
N THR A 283 -5.12 20.46 15.46
CA THR A 283 -4.81 21.70 14.72
C THR A 283 -5.97 22.70 14.77
N THR A 284 -7.21 22.22 14.83
CA THR A 284 -8.40 23.04 15.05
C THR A 284 -8.46 23.53 16.50
N ALA A 285 -8.19 22.68 17.48
CA ALA A 285 -8.16 23.05 18.89
C ALA A 285 -7.08 24.11 19.18
N ASP A 286 -5.85 23.95 18.67
CA ASP A 286 -4.77 24.92 18.79
C ASP A 286 -5.13 26.27 18.18
N LYS A 287 -5.72 26.27 16.98
CA LYS A 287 -6.18 27.51 16.32
C LYS A 287 -7.27 28.22 17.14
N ILE A 288 -8.23 27.47 17.66
CA ILE A 288 -9.27 28.02 18.55
C ILE A 288 -8.64 28.55 19.84
N GLY A 289 -7.72 27.78 20.44
CA GLY A 289 -7.00 28.15 21.66
C GLY A 289 -6.20 29.44 21.50
N VAL A 290 -5.44 29.58 20.40
CA VAL A 290 -4.72 30.81 20.05
C VAL A 290 -5.68 31.97 19.85
N ALA A 291 -6.77 31.78 19.12
CA ALA A 291 -7.75 32.84 18.87
C ALA A 291 -8.43 33.31 20.17
N VAL A 292 -8.88 32.39 21.02
CA VAL A 292 -9.50 32.67 22.32
C VAL A 292 -8.49 33.32 23.26
N GLY A 293 -7.25 32.82 23.30
CA GLY A 293 -6.16 33.40 24.09
C GLY A 293 -5.84 34.83 23.68
N ALA A 294 -5.72 35.09 22.38
CA ALA A 294 -5.50 36.43 21.84
C ALA A 294 -6.66 37.38 22.16
N ALA A 295 -7.91 36.95 21.96
CA ALA A 295 -9.09 37.73 22.29
C ALA A 295 -9.15 38.07 23.78
N THR A 296 -8.83 37.11 24.65
CA THR A 296 -8.77 37.31 26.11
C THR A 296 -7.69 38.31 26.49
N ALA A 297 -6.48 38.20 25.93
CA ALA A 297 -5.38 39.14 26.17
C ALA A 297 -5.75 40.58 25.74
N VAL A 298 -6.36 40.73 24.57
CA VAL A 298 -6.87 42.04 24.09
C VAL A 298 -7.94 42.58 25.04
N GLY A 299 -8.88 41.73 25.47
CA GLY A 299 -9.93 42.10 26.44
C GLY A 299 -9.35 42.59 27.76
N ILE A 300 -8.37 41.88 28.33
CA ILE A 300 -7.67 42.27 29.56
C ILE A 300 -6.93 43.60 29.37
N ALA A 301 -6.20 43.76 28.27
CA ALA A 301 -5.47 45.00 27.98
C ALA A 301 -6.42 46.20 27.83
N ALA A 302 -7.51 46.04 27.08
CA ALA A 302 -8.53 47.07 26.91
C ALA A 302 -9.21 47.44 28.24
N HIS A 303 -9.54 46.45 29.07
CA HIS A 303 -10.10 46.67 30.40
C HIS A 303 -9.13 47.43 31.33
N ALA A 304 -7.85 47.08 31.32
CA ALA A 304 -6.82 47.76 32.10
C ALA A 304 -6.64 49.22 31.67
N ILE A 305 -6.57 49.50 30.36
CA ILE A 305 -6.44 50.86 29.82
C ILE A 305 -7.67 51.70 30.17
N THR A 306 -8.88 51.19 29.92
CA THR A 306 -10.13 51.91 30.21
C THR A 306 -10.32 52.19 31.71
N THR A 307 -9.95 51.24 32.57
CA THR A 307 -9.99 51.43 34.03
C THR A 307 -9.01 52.50 34.49
N ASN A 308 -7.79 52.52 33.94
CA ASN A 308 -6.79 53.54 34.30
C ASN A 308 -7.22 54.95 33.83
N LEU A 309 -7.78 55.06 32.62
CA LEU A 309 -8.32 56.33 32.11
C LEU A 309 -9.51 56.82 32.95
N LYS A 310 -10.47 55.92 33.31
CA LYS A 310 -11.58 56.26 34.20
C LYS A 310 -11.10 56.69 35.58
N LYS A 311 -10.17 55.96 36.20
CA LYS A 311 -9.58 56.35 37.49
C LYS A 311 -8.90 57.71 37.43
N ARG A 312 -8.12 57.99 36.39
CA ARG A 312 -7.50 59.31 36.20
C ARG A 312 -8.54 60.42 36.08
N LYS A 313 -9.63 60.19 35.35
CA LYS A 313 -10.73 61.15 35.22
C LYS A 313 -11.44 61.39 36.56
N LEU A 314 -11.74 60.32 37.30
CA LEU A 314 -12.33 60.42 38.64
C LEU A 314 -11.43 61.19 39.61
N ILE A 315 -10.12 60.87 39.64
CA ILE A 315 -9.16 61.59 40.48
C ILE A 315 -9.07 63.08 40.10
N ALA A 316 -9.09 63.41 38.80
CA ALA A 316 -9.08 64.79 38.34
C ALA A 316 -10.37 65.55 38.68
N GLU A 317 -11.54 64.88 38.59
CA GLU A 317 -12.81 65.44 39.04
C GLU A 317 -12.83 65.66 40.56
N GLU A 318 -12.28 64.74 41.36
CA GLU A 318 -12.17 64.86 42.82
C GLU A 318 -11.25 66.01 43.23
N ILE A 319 -10.10 66.19 42.55
CA ILE A 319 -9.18 67.30 42.78
C ILE A 319 -9.87 68.64 42.46
N ASN A 320 -10.53 68.76 41.31
CA ASN A 320 -11.25 69.99 40.94
C ASN A 320 -12.42 70.30 41.89
N HIS A 321 -13.11 69.28 42.41
CA HIS A 321 -14.19 69.44 43.38
C HIS A 321 -13.66 69.89 44.75
N SER A 322 -12.45 69.46 45.12
CA SER A 322 -11.76 69.93 46.34
C SER A 322 -11.23 71.36 46.22
N GLU A 323 -10.76 71.77 45.04
CA GLU A 323 -10.32 73.14 44.77
C GLU A 323 -11.50 74.12 44.77
N THR A 324 -12.64 73.77 44.16
CA THR A 324 -13.85 74.60 44.18
C THR A 324 -14.47 74.73 45.59
N ALA A 325 -14.50 73.65 46.38
CA ALA A 325 -14.91 73.72 47.79
C ALA A 325 -13.98 74.63 48.64
N SER A 326 -12.68 74.70 48.32
CA SER A 326 -11.72 75.58 49.02
C SER A 326 -11.79 77.06 48.62
N VAL A 327 -12.43 77.37 47.49
CA VAL A 327 -12.66 78.75 47.01
C VAL A 327 -13.96 79.32 47.60
N ASP A 328 -15.00 78.50 47.77
CA ASP A 328 -16.25 78.93 48.41
C ASP A 328 -16.07 79.22 49.93
N GLU A 329 -15.11 78.58 50.61
CA GLU A 329 -14.77 78.90 52.01
C GLU A 329 -13.98 80.22 52.20
N LYS A 330 -13.48 80.83 51.11
CA LYS A 330 -12.74 82.11 51.15
C LYS A 330 -13.56 83.32 50.66
N GLY A 331 -14.82 83.12 50.28
CA GLY A 331 -15.70 84.16 49.75
C GLY A 331 -16.57 84.89 50.80
N ASP A 332 -16.54 84.49 52.07
CA ASP A 332 -17.40 85.05 53.11
C ASP A 332 -16.57 85.54 54.32
N LYS A 333 -15.82 86.63 54.12
CA LYS A 333 -15.28 87.52 55.17
C LYS A 333 -15.13 88.95 54.65
#